data_AF-A0AAW2FZE0-F1
#
_entry.id   AF-A0AAW2FZE0-F1
#
_cell.length_a   1.000
_cell.length_b   1.000
_cell.length_c   1.000
_cell.angle_alpha   90.00
_cell.angle_beta   90.00
_cell.angle_gamma   90.00
#
_symmetry.space_group_name_H-M   'P 1'
#
loop_
_entity.id
_entity.type
_entity.pdbx_description
1 polymer ?
#
loop_
_entity_poly.entity_id
_entity_poly.type
_entity_poly.pdbx_seq_one_letter_code
_entity_poly.pdbx_strand_id
1 'polypeptide(L)'
;MIRDRMPDLRANRNNSSTFGRGFLQDVHLQIAQNKKLKEVLDEAEEIRALIHLMVENVSIVKNLHNNVLSHTNKDLQKELETRTCIISQTAFRVQRKLRGR
;
A
#
# COMPACT_ATOMS: atom_id res chain seq x y z
N MET A 1 72.60 -8.24 14.44
CA MET A 1 71.70 -7.30 13.75
C MET A 1 70.44 -8.05 13.36
N ILE A 2 69.33 -7.80 14.07
CA ILE A 2 68.05 -8.47 13.85
C ILE A 2 67.33 -7.71 12.73
N ARG A 3 67.03 -8.39 11.62
CA ARG A 3 66.25 -7.81 10.51
C ARG A 3 64.80 -7.66 10.95
N ASP A 4 64.30 -6.44 10.86
CA ASP A 4 62.90 -6.05 11.09
C ASP A 4 61.97 -6.83 10.13
N ARG A 5 61.31 -7.88 10.62
CA ARG A 5 60.26 -8.64 9.88
C ARG A 5 58.90 -7.93 10.00
N MET A 6 58.86 -6.63 9.73
CA MET A 6 57.64 -5.81 9.81
C MET A 6 57.14 -5.17 8.51
N PRO A 7 57.29 -5.76 7.29
CA PRO A 7 56.44 -5.40 6.15
C PRO A 7 55.12 -6.19 6.10
N ASP A 8 55.12 -7.46 6.52
CA ASP A 8 54.02 -8.40 6.24
C ASP A 8 52.78 -8.17 7.12
N LEU A 9 52.94 -7.53 8.28
CA LEU A 9 51.82 -7.18 9.16
C LEU A 9 51.02 -5.96 8.66
N ARG A 10 51.54 -5.19 7.69
CA ARG A 10 50.79 -4.09 7.06
C ARG A 10 49.93 -4.54 5.86
N ALA A 11 50.29 -5.65 5.20
CA ALA A 11 49.51 -6.18 4.09
C ALA A 11 48.21 -6.85 4.55
N ASN A 12 48.20 -7.46 5.75
CA ASN A 12 47.01 -8.15 6.25
C ASN A 12 45.94 -7.20 6.84
N ARG A 13 46.27 -5.93 7.08
CA ARG A 13 45.32 -4.93 7.59
C ARG A 13 44.43 -4.33 6.49
N ASN A 14 44.87 -4.39 5.23
CA ASN A 14 44.12 -3.81 4.10
C ASN A 14 43.00 -4.73 3.58
N ASN A 15 43.05 -6.02 3.93
CA ASN A 15 42.06 -7.01 3.49
C ASN A 15 40.93 -7.26 4.52
N SER A 16 40.98 -6.60 5.69
CA SER A 16 40.04 -6.84 6.80
C SER A 16 38.83 -5.88 6.82
N SER A 17 38.58 -5.09 5.76
CA SER A 17 37.49 -4.09 5.75
C SER A 17 36.24 -4.48 4.95
N THR A 18 36.17 -5.74 4.48
CA THR A 18 35.06 -6.29 3.70
C THR A 18 34.18 -7.27 4.48
N PHE A 19 34.63 -7.77 5.63
CA PHE A 19 33.82 -8.63 6.49
C PHE A 19 32.66 -7.82 7.08
N GLY A 20 31.45 -8.11 6.61
CA GLY A 20 30.22 -7.42 7.02
C GLY A 20 29.71 -6.35 6.06
N ARG A 21 30.50 -5.89 5.08
CA ARG A 21 30.04 -4.88 4.11
C ARG A 21 28.97 -5.44 3.16
N GLY A 22 29.15 -6.68 2.69
CA GLY A 22 28.15 -7.41 1.92
C GLY A 22 26.90 -7.75 2.74
N PHE A 23 27.08 -8.30 3.95
CA PHE A 23 25.97 -8.62 4.85
C PHE A 23 25.12 -7.40 5.20
N LEU A 24 25.74 -6.27 5.57
CA LEU A 24 24.99 -5.05 5.84
C LEU A 24 24.28 -4.55 4.58
N GLN A 25 24.90 -4.61 3.41
CA GLN A 25 24.25 -4.24 2.16
C GLN A 25 23.03 -5.12 1.84
N ASP A 26 23.13 -6.43 2.07
CA ASP A 26 22.03 -7.38 1.90
C ASP A 26 20.88 -7.09 2.89
N VAL A 27 21.20 -6.77 4.14
CA VAL A 27 20.21 -6.34 5.14
C VAL A 27 19.50 -5.05 4.71
N HIS A 28 20.22 -4.05 4.20
CA HIS A 28 19.61 -2.81 3.70
C HIS A 28 18.67 -3.09 2.52
N LEU A 29 19.07 -3.97 1.59
CA LEU A 29 18.23 -4.39 0.47
C LEU A 29 16.95 -5.09 0.94
N GLN A 30 17.06 -6.02 1.89
CA GLN A 30 15.91 -6.71 2.48
C GLN A 30 14.96 -5.72 3.19
N ILE A 31 15.49 -4.77 3.96
CA ILE A 31 14.69 -3.73 4.61
C ILE A 31 13.96 -2.87 3.56
N ALA A 32 14.64 -2.46 2.50
CA ALA A 32 14.03 -1.67 1.42
C ALA A 32 12.91 -2.44 0.70
N GLN A 33 13.13 -3.73 0.41
CA GLN A 33 12.11 -4.60 -0.17
C GLN A 33 10.90 -4.77 0.75
N ASN A 34 11.13 -5.02 2.05
CA ASN A 34 10.06 -5.14 3.04
C ASN A 34 9.26 -3.85 3.18
N LYS A 35 9.93 -2.68 3.12
CA LYS A 35 9.25 -1.38 3.13
C LYS A 35 8.34 -1.23 1.92
N LYS A 36 8.84 -1.54 0.72
CA LYS A 36 8.03 -1.49 -0.51
C LYS A 36 6.85 -2.48 -0.46
N LEU A 37 7.06 -3.68 0.06
CA LEU A 37 5.99 -4.67 0.24
C LEU A 37 4.92 -4.12 1.20
N LYS A 38 5.33 -3.52 2.32
CA LYS A 38 4.40 -2.90 3.26
C LYS A 38 3.56 -1.81 2.60
N GLU A 39 4.18 -0.91 1.83
CA GLU A 39 3.47 0.15 1.10
C GLU A 39 2.42 -0.44 0.14
N VAL A 40 2.75 -1.49 -0.60
CA VAL A 40 1.81 -2.18 -1.49
C VAL A 40 0.65 -2.83 -0.71
N LEU A 41 0.94 -3.44 0.45
CA LEU A 41 -0.09 -4.05 1.29
C LEU A 41 -1.02 -2.98 1.90
N ASP A 42 -0.47 -1.86 2.33
CA ASP A 42 -1.24 -0.72 2.87
C ASP A 42 -2.15 -0.13 1.76
N GLU A 43 -1.66 0.00 0.53
CA GLU A 43 -2.47 0.42 -0.62
C GLU A 43 -3.59 -0.59 -0.94
N ALA A 44 -3.29 -1.88 -0.90
CA ALA A 44 -4.28 -2.94 -1.13
C ALA A 44 -5.39 -2.92 -0.06
N GLU A 45 -5.02 -2.70 1.20
CA GLU A 45 -5.98 -2.56 2.30
C GLU A 45 -6.87 -1.33 2.12
N GLU A 46 -6.32 -0.19 1.69
CA GLU A 46 -7.11 1.00 1.38
C GLU A 46 -8.12 0.74 0.24
N ILE A 47 -7.70 0.04 -0.82
CA ILE A 47 -8.60 -0.36 -1.91
C ILE A 47 -9.70 -1.27 -1.40
N ARG A 48 -9.38 -2.24 -0.54
CA ARG A 48 -10.35 -3.15 0.07
C ARG A 48 -11.39 -2.38 0.89
N ALA A 49 -10.96 -1.41 1.70
CA ALA A 49 -11.87 -0.55 2.46
C ALA A 49 -12.82 0.25 1.56
N LEU A 50 -12.32 0.81 0.45
CA LEU A 50 -13.15 1.51 -0.53
C LEU A 50 -14.18 0.58 -1.20
N ILE A 51 -13.80 -0.66 -1.51
CA ILE A 51 -14.72 -1.67 -2.06
C ILE A 51 -15.82 -2.01 -1.05
N HIS A 52 -15.47 -2.21 0.22
CA HIS A 52 -16.46 -2.45 1.27
C HIS A 52 -17.45 -1.28 1.41
N LEU A 53 -16.95 -0.03 1.39
CA LEU A 53 -17.81 1.15 1.39
C LEU A 53 -18.78 1.17 0.19
N MET A 54 -18.33 0.78 -1.00
CA MET A 54 -19.22 0.68 -2.17
C MET A 54 -20.30 -0.38 -1.96
N VAL A 55 -19.95 -1.56 -1.44
CA VAL A 55 -20.90 -2.64 -1.18
C VAL A 55 -21.97 -2.20 -0.19
N GLU A 56 -21.59 -1.49 0.88
CA GLU A 56 -22.53 -0.91 1.84
C GLU A 56 -23.48 0.08 1.18
N ASN A 57 -22.96 1.03 0.39
CA ASN A 57 -23.81 2.00 -0.30
C ASN A 57 -24.74 1.33 -1.33
N VAL A 58 -24.29 0.27 -2.02
CA VAL A 58 -25.14 -0.52 -2.92
C VAL A 58 -26.28 -1.20 -2.17
N SER A 59 -26.02 -1.73 -0.96
CA SER A 59 -27.05 -2.30 -0.10
C SER A 59 -28.11 -1.25 0.29
N ILE A 60 -27.66 -0.05 0.69
CA ILE A 60 -28.54 1.07 1.03
C ILE A 60 -29.40 1.46 -0.19
N VAL A 61 -28.78 1.61 -1.36
CA VAL A 61 -29.49 1.96 -2.61
C VAL A 61 -30.56 0.92 -2.96
N LYS A 62 -30.27 -0.37 -2.83
CA LYS A 62 -31.26 -1.44 -3.04
C LYS A 62 -32.47 -1.29 -2.11
N ASN A 63 -32.23 -1.01 -0.83
CA ASN A 63 -33.30 -0.80 0.14
C ASN A 63 -34.10 0.47 -0.19
N LEU A 64 -33.44 1.55 -0.59
CA LEU A 64 -34.10 2.80 -0.99
C LEU A 64 -34.96 2.61 -2.25
N HIS A 65 -34.49 1.89 -3.27
CA HIS A 65 -35.28 1.60 -4.47
C HIS A 65 -36.57 0.84 -4.16
N ASN A 66 -36.53 -0.13 -3.24
CA ASN A 66 -37.73 -0.85 -2.80
C ASN A 66 -38.75 0.08 -2.12
N ASN A 67 -38.27 1.10 -1.39
CA ASN A 67 -39.10 2.09 -0.69
C ASN A 67 -39.61 3.20 -1.63
N VAL A 68 -38.84 3.62 -2.63
CA VAL A 68 -39.27 4.63 -3.62
C VAL A 68 -40.37 4.10 -4.54
N LEU A 69 -40.32 2.81 -4.91
CA LEU A 69 -41.40 2.17 -5.67
C LEU A 69 -42.73 2.12 -4.90
N SER A 70 -42.68 2.19 -3.56
CA SER A 70 -43.86 2.17 -2.71
C SER A 70 -44.34 3.57 -2.28
N HIS A 71 -43.46 4.58 -2.24
CA HIS A 71 -43.78 5.94 -1.80
C HIS A 71 -43.00 7.02 -2.57
N THR A 72 -43.70 8.00 -3.14
CA THR A 72 -43.12 9.21 -3.74
C THR A 72 -42.63 10.20 -2.66
N ASN A 73 -41.56 9.85 -1.95
CA ASN A 73 -40.91 10.73 -0.99
C ASN A 73 -39.65 11.37 -1.61
N LYS A 74 -39.65 12.70 -1.72
CA LYS A 74 -38.54 13.50 -2.29
C LYS A 74 -37.22 13.34 -1.51
N ASP A 75 -37.29 13.11 -0.20
CA ASP A 75 -36.09 12.92 0.62
C ASP A 75 -35.40 11.59 0.31
N LEU A 76 -36.19 10.53 0.03
CA LEU A 76 -35.65 9.23 -0.39
C LEU A 76 -34.97 9.32 -1.75
N GLN A 77 -35.51 10.13 -2.67
CA GLN A 77 -34.90 10.38 -3.97
C GLN A 77 -33.56 11.13 -3.84
N LYS A 78 -33.49 12.13 -2.96
CA LYS A 78 -32.25 12.86 -2.69
C LYS A 78 -31.17 11.98 -2.06
N GLU A 79 -31.54 11.12 -1.10
CA GLU A 79 -30.61 10.15 -0.50
C GLU A 79 -30.11 9.15 -1.56
N LEU A 80 -30.99 8.67 -2.43
CA LEU A 80 -30.65 7.76 -3.52
C LEU A 80 -29.62 8.37 -4.48
N GLU A 81 -29.83 9.60 -4.92
CA GLU A 81 -28.89 10.34 -5.78
C GLU A 81 -27.54 10.52 -5.08
N THR A 82 -27.57 10.89 -3.79
CA THR A 82 -26.36 11.08 -2.96
C THR A 82 -25.55 9.79 -2.87
N ARG A 83 -26.20 8.66 -2.57
CA ARG A 83 -25.53 7.35 -2.46
C ARG A 83 -24.99 6.87 -3.79
N THR A 84 -25.71 7.11 -4.88
CA THR A 84 -25.27 6.77 -6.24
C THR A 84 -24.03 7.59 -6.64
N CYS A 85 -24.00 8.87 -6.26
CA CYS A 85 -22.84 9.73 -6.45
C CYS A 85 -21.62 9.22 -5.67
N ILE A 86 -21.80 8.85 -4.39
CA ILE A 86 -20.74 8.26 -3.55
C ILE A 86 -20.18 7.00 -4.21
N ILE A 87 -21.04 6.06 -4.63
CA ILE A 87 -20.61 4.82 -5.33
C ILE A 87 -19.75 5.16 -6.54
N SER A 88 -20.17 6.12 -7.35
CA SER A 88 -19.48 6.52 -8.58
C SER A 88 -18.09 7.12 -8.29
N GLN A 89 -18.01 8.01 -7.29
CA GLN A 89 -16.75 8.61 -6.86
C GLN A 89 -15.79 7.58 -6.25
N THR A 90 -16.30 6.67 -5.41
CA THR A 90 -15.51 5.59 -4.81
C THR A 90 -15.00 4.62 -5.87
N ALA A 91 -15.85 4.24 -6.85
CA ALA A 91 -15.44 3.40 -7.98
C ALA A 91 -14.32 4.04 -8.79
N PHE A 92 -14.40 5.34 -9.07
CA PHE A 92 -13.35 6.07 -9.77
C PHE A 92 -12.04 6.12 -8.98
N ARG A 93 -12.12 6.29 -7.66
CA ARG A 93 -10.92 6.25 -6.77
C ARG A 93 -10.27 4.87 -6.78
N VAL A 94 -11.05 3.80 -6.67
CA VAL A 94 -10.56 2.41 -6.77
C VAL A 94 -9.90 2.17 -8.12
N GLN A 95 -10.56 2.55 -9.22
CA GLN A 95 -10.01 2.42 -10.57
C GLN A 95 -8.67 3.16 -10.70
N ARG A 96 -8.57 4.39 -10.19
CA ARG A 96 -7.32 5.18 -10.24
C ARG A 96 -6.18 4.52 -9.47
N LYS A 97 -6.46 3.97 -8.28
CA LYS A 97 -5.45 3.27 -7.48
C LYS A 97 -4.96 2.00 -8.17
N LEU A 98 -5.87 1.21 -8.73
CA LEU A 98 -5.53 -0.02 -9.44
C LEU A 98 -4.77 0.21 -10.75
N ARG A 99 -4.95 1.37 -11.40
CA ARG A 99 -4.29 1.66 -12.69
C ARG A 99 -2.77 1.81 -12.57
N GLY A 100 -2.24 2.04 -11.36
CA GLY A 100 -0.83 2.34 -11.13
C GLY A 100 -0.43 3.66 -11.80
N ARG A 101 -0.28 4.73 -11.01
CA ARG A 101 0.54 5.87 -11.43
C ARG A 101 1.83 5.83 -10.63
#